data_AF-A0A8H7V6N4-F1
#
_entry.id   AF-A0A8H7V6N4-F1
#
_cell.length_a   1.000
_cell.length_b   1.000
_cell.length_c   1.000
_cell.angle_alpha   90.00
_cell.angle_beta   90.00
_cell.angle_gamma   90.00
#
_symmetry.space_group_name_H-M   'P 1'
#
loop_
_entity.id
_entity.type
_entity.pdbx_description
1 polymer ?
#
loop_
_entity_poly.entity_id
_entity_poly.type
_entity_poly.pdbx_seq_one_letter_code
_entity_poly.pdbx_strand_id
1 'polypeptide(L)'
;MGKMWCSHWYNFKSGTNALFLKVTATADKEFGIWLCISRTRLLQDFLIYIVVPAAGYLKIQDYVSFANWVGNSFSDPSLRAVLESAITEYNNDLHLSNMIDIAVLPRVGTEDDNVPPLHTRKYVRILNGLMKNSTAIKTSEAIGQGHWWDSVFTDKIVQDFLIKQHEKPSPREFCITSTNPAGIGSVNGIHLEQITVPYRLAKIKGVESNENILSIKTTNVSSFRLTRHFKGYQKLVIDGDRFSHLEKIHTEKGNVMFSMDKKSKRWKLEQVKSTERNAANYGPIHRMYESKSALTIVIPEKGDHYQHVALQIAHDWYLYGRGDSRIVYDGDSAAYDKCSSGGYRVYLGLPSENKLIDQIISDKPCGIEFEKSTLTGIKVGDKLYNDPGTGILFMQPCNQHGEMAIIISGVDLIGFDSAWRLLPKRTGMMVPEWIVTSNEMKSIGLGGVLGAGYFDNEWKPFGFI
;
A
#
# COMPACT_ATOMS: atom_id res chain seq x y z
N MET A 1 -4.05 -0.45 10.20
CA MET A 1 -3.88 -1.81 9.67
C MET A 1 -2.47 -2.37 9.91
N GLY A 2 -1.35 -1.72 9.54
CA GLY A 2 0.00 -2.28 9.79
C GLY A 2 0.36 -2.62 11.26
N LYS A 3 -0.17 -1.88 12.25
CA LYS A 3 -0.01 -2.21 13.69
C LYS A 3 -0.97 -3.30 14.21
N MET A 4 -1.98 -3.65 13.43
CA MET A 4 -3.08 -4.54 13.87
C MET A 4 -2.75 -6.03 13.69
N TRP A 5 -1.66 -6.34 13.00
CA TRP A 5 -1.35 -7.67 12.47
C TRP A 5 -0.28 -8.44 13.24
N CYS A 6 0.28 -7.94 14.35
CA CYS A 6 1.30 -8.66 15.12
C CYS A 6 1.09 -8.46 16.61
N SER A 7 0.57 -9.48 17.31
CA SER A 7 0.25 -9.38 18.73
C SER A 7 1.38 -9.82 19.66
N HIS A 8 2.37 -10.60 19.22
CA HIS A 8 3.43 -11.10 20.11
C HIS A 8 4.77 -11.27 19.38
N TRP A 9 5.86 -10.83 19.99
CA TRP A 9 7.23 -10.89 19.44
C TRP A 9 8.11 -11.72 20.37
N TYR A 10 8.88 -12.67 19.81
CA TYR A 10 9.82 -13.46 20.60
C TYR A 10 11.22 -13.33 20.01
N ASN A 11 12.14 -12.78 20.80
CA ASN A 11 13.57 -12.85 20.51
C ASN A 11 14.09 -14.18 21.03
N PHE A 12 14.54 -15.06 20.14
CA PHE A 12 15.01 -16.39 20.52
C PHE A 12 16.50 -16.45 20.88
N LYS A 13 17.30 -15.41 20.57
CA LYS A 13 18.73 -15.34 20.93
C LYS A 13 19.21 -13.91 21.14
N SER A 14 19.63 -13.58 22.36
CA SER A 14 20.45 -12.40 22.62
C SER A 14 21.80 -12.55 21.90
N GLY A 15 22.10 -11.67 20.93
CA GLY A 15 23.41 -11.61 20.27
C GLY A 15 23.42 -11.82 18.75
N THR A 16 22.29 -12.14 18.12
CA THR A 16 22.16 -12.17 16.65
C THR A 16 21.18 -11.09 16.17
N ASN A 17 21.48 -10.39 15.07
CA ASN A 17 20.58 -9.44 14.40
C ASN A 17 19.42 -10.14 13.65
N ALA A 18 18.77 -11.10 14.31
CA ALA A 18 17.75 -11.97 13.75
C ALA A 18 16.44 -11.79 14.51
N LEU A 19 15.40 -11.33 13.82
CA LEU A 19 14.05 -11.21 14.38
C LEU A 19 13.16 -12.31 13.85
N PHE A 20 12.51 -13.04 14.75
CA PHE A 20 11.51 -14.04 14.43
C PHE A 20 10.11 -13.40 14.53
N LEU A 21 9.38 -13.45 13.42
CA LEU A 21 7.97 -13.05 13.38
C LEU A 21 7.09 -14.27 13.64
N LYS A 22 6.39 -14.24 14.77
CA LYS A 22 5.30 -15.16 15.11
C LYS A 22 4.03 -14.33 15.23
N VAL A 23 3.06 -14.51 14.34
CA VAL A 23 1.75 -13.87 14.49
C VAL A 23 0.73 -14.92 14.86
N THR A 24 0.03 -14.70 15.96
CA THR A 24 -1.02 -15.59 16.44
C THR A 24 -2.39 -14.95 16.32
N ALA A 25 -3.32 -15.76 15.80
CA ALA A 25 -4.77 -15.67 15.84
C ALA A 25 -5.47 -14.80 14.78
N THR A 26 -6.29 -15.49 13.96
CA THR A 26 -7.21 -15.11 12.86
C THR A 26 -6.61 -15.09 11.45
N ALA A 27 -7.35 -15.66 10.46
CA ALA A 27 -7.01 -15.72 9.03
C ALA A 27 -6.48 -14.39 8.45
N ASP A 28 -7.13 -13.31 8.83
CA ASP A 28 -6.75 -11.94 8.46
C ASP A 28 -5.32 -11.59 8.94
N LYS A 29 -4.89 -12.05 10.14
CA LYS A 29 -3.53 -11.79 10.66
C LYS A 29 -2.46 -12.63 10.00
N GLU A 30 -2.83 -13.81 9.51
CA GLU A 30 -1.91 -14.72 8.80
C GLU A 30 -1.69 -14.31 7.35
N PHE A 31 -2.74 -13.82 6.68
CA PHE A 31 -2.59 -13.00 5.49
C PHE A 31 -1.57 -11.86 5.73
N GLY A 32 -1.62 -11.25 6.92
CA GLY A 32 -0.66 -10.24 7.39
C GLY A 32 0.81 -10.68 7.41
N ILE A 33 1.14 -11.95 7.70
CA ILE A 33 2.55 -12.43 7.66
C ILE A 33 3.06 -12.49 6.22
N TRP A 34 2.31 -13.18 5.35
CA TRP A 34 2.66 -13.28 3.93
C TRP A 34 2.77 -11.89 3.29
N LEU A 35 1.84 -11.00 3.66
CA LEU A 35 1.84 -9.62 3.22
C LEU A 35 3.04 -8.83 3.74
N CYS A 36 3.31 -8.89 5.05
CA CYS A 36 4.42 -8.16 5.65
C CYS A 36 5.75 -8.54 5.00
N ILE A 37 5.98 -9.84 4.77
CA ILE A 37 7.28 -10.34 4.33
C ILE A 37 7.45 -10.26 2.82
N SER A 38 6.37 -10.37 2.06
CA SER A 38 6.41 -10.07 0.63
C SER A 38 6.58 -8.56 0.36
N ARG A 39 6.31 -7.69 1.33
CA ARG A 39 6.43 -6.22 1.17
C ARG A 39 7.63 -5.61 1.89
N THR A 40 8.11 -6.14 2.99
CA THR A 40 9.29 -5.61 3.69
C THR A 40 10.17 -6.73 4.22
N ARG A 41 11.49 -6.53 4.12
CA ARG A 41 12.49 -7.38 4.77
C ARG A 41 13.05 -6.78 6.04
N LEU A 42 12.64 -5.56 6.36
CA LEU A 42 13.08 -4.84 7.54
C LEU A 42 11.86 -4.56 8.41
N LEU A 43 11.93 -4.99 9.66
CA LEU A 43 11.02 -4.56 10.69
C LEU A 43 11.85 -3.97 11.83
N GLN A 44 11.68 -2.67 12.10
CA GLN A 44 12.45 -1.96 13.14
C GLN A 44 13.96 -2.23 13.03
N ASP A 45 14.51 -2.14 11.81
CA ASP A 45 15.91 -2.40 11.47
C ASP A 45 16.41 -3.84 11.56
N PHE A 46 15.56 -4.80 11.96
CA PHE A 46 15.88 -6.22 11.90
C PHE A 46 15.59 -6.81 10.53
N LEU A 47 16.56 -7.57 10.00
CA LEU A 47 16.42 -8.29 8.75
C LEU A 47 15.66 -9.60 8.98
N ILE A 48 14.58 -9.80 8.22
CA ILE A 48 13.81 -11.05 8.22
C ILE A 48 14.41 -11.99 7.17
N TYR A 49 14.85 -13.17 7.59
CA TYR A 49 15.38 -14.21 6.68
C TYR A 49 14.80 -15.61 6.92
N ILE A 50 13.89 -15.76 7.90
CA ILE A 50 13.15 -16.99 8.21
C ILE A 50 11.69 -16.63 8.52
N VAL A 51 10.74 -17.42 8.06
CA VAL A 51 9.30 -17.26 8.36
C VAL A 51 8.58 -18.60 8.45
N VAL A 52 7.60 -18.67 9.35
CA VAL A 52 6.65 -19.78 9.49
C VAL A 52 5.23 -19.23 9.35
N PRO A 53 4.72 -19.04 8.12
CA PRO A 53 3.33 -18.61 7.94
C PRO A 53 2.39 -19.81 8.15
N ALA A 54 1.28 -19.61 8.85
CA ALA A 54 0.22 -20.60 9.01
C ALA A 54 -1.06 -20.10 8.32
N ALA A 55 -1.89 -20.99 7.76
CA ALA A 55 -3.30 -20.81 7.37
C ALA A 55 -3.76 -19.46 6.73
N GLY A 56 -2.87 -18.73 6.05
CA GLY A 56 -3.17 -17.44 5.42
C GLY A 56 -3.72 -17.56 4.00
N TYR A 57 -4.72 -16.74 3.66
CA TYR A 57 -5.25 -16.65 2.30
C TYR A 57 -4.31 -15.86 1.38
N LEU A 58 -4.44 -16.06 0.07
CA LEU A 58 -3.52 -15.47 -0.92
C LEU A 58 -3.80 -13.99 -1.19
N LYS A 59 -5.09 -13.67 -1.38
CA LYS A 59 -5.65 -12.35 -1.65
C LYS A 59 -7.13 -12.36 -1.28
N ILE A 60 -7.69 -11.20 -0.92
CA ILE A 60 -9.07 -11.11 -0.42
C ILE A 60 -10.11 -11.58 -1.46
N GLN A 61 -9.84 -11.35 -2.75
CA GLN A 61 -10.70 -11.71 -3.86
C GLN A 61 -10.84 -13.23 -4.06
N ASP A 62 -9.87 -14.01 -3.59
CA ASP A 62 -9.92 -15.47 -3.62
C ASP A 62 -10.57 -16.03 -2.34
N TYR A 63 -10.49 -15.29 -1.22
CA TYR A 63 -11.07 -15.68 0.08
C TYR A 63 -12.57 -15.36 0.17
N VAL A 64 -12.93 -14.11 -0.13
CA VAL A 64 -14.31 -13.65 -0.29
C VAL A 64 -14.47 -13.26 -1.75
N SER A 65 -15.07 -14.14 -2.55
CA SER A 65 -15.09 -13.98 -4.00
C SER A 65 -15.80 -12.72 -4.46
N PHE A 66 -15.13 -11.94 -5.32
CA PHE A 66 -15.71 -10.75 -5.96
C PHE A 66 -16.48 -11.08 -7.24
N ALA A 67 -16.48 -12.36 -7.67
CA ALA A 67 -17.04 -12.77 -8.96
C ALA A 67 -18.54 -12.45 -9.11
N ASN A 68 -19.29 -12.51 -8.01
CA ASN A 68 -20.75 -12.35 -8.00
C ASN A 68 -21.22 -10.97 -7.52
N TRP A 69 -20.34 -9.96 -7.49
CA TRP A 69 -20.75 -8.61 -7.10
C TRP A 69 -21.70 -8.01 -8.14
N VAL A 70 -22.88 -7.56 -7.71
CA VAL A 70 -23.91 -6.96 -8.57
C VAL A 70 -23.37 -5.77 -9.36
N GLY A 71 -22.50 -4.96 -8.75
CA GLY A 71 -21.87 -3.81 -9.41
C GLY A 71 -21.08 -4.18 -10.68
N ASN A 72 -20.59 -5.43 -10.80
CA ASN A 72 -19.87 -5.89 -11.98
C ASN A 72 -20.75 -5.87 -13.25
N SER A 73 -22.07 -5.99 -13.11
CA SER A 73 -23.02 -5.95 -14.23
C SER A 73 -23.20 -4.55 -14.83
N PHE A 74 -22.74 -3.51 -14.14
CA PHE A 74 -22.94 -2.11 -14.52
C PHE A 74 -21.63 -1.34 -14.70
N SER A 75 -20.48 -1.97 -14.47
CA SER A 75 -19.18 -1.30 -14.50
C SER A 75 -18.37 -1.65 -15.75
N ASP A 76 -17.76 -0.62 -16.37
CA ASP A 76 -16.83 -0.81 -17.47
C ASP A 76 -15.58 -1.61 -17.04
N PRO A 77 -15.04 -2.52 -17.87
CA PRO A 77 -13.82 -3.27 -17.55
C PRO A 77 -12.60 -2.39 -17.24
N SER A 78 -12.45 -1.24 -17.91
CA SER A 78 -11.34 -0.30 -17.66
C SER A 78 -11.48 0.40 -16.31
N LEU A 79 -12.70 0.76 -15.90
CA LEU A 79 -12.99 1.24 -14.55
C LEU A 79 -12.65 0.18 -13.51
N ARG A 80 -13.08 -1.07 -13.70
CA ARG A 80 -12.75 -2.18 -12.78
C ARG A 80 -11.24 -2.35 -12.63
N ALA A 81 -10.48 -2.23 -13.72
CA ALA A 81 -9.02 -2.30 -13.66
C ALA A 81 -8.41 -1.19 -12.77
N VAL A 82 -8.96 0.03 -12.80
CA VAL A 82 -8.53 1.12 -11.90
C VAL A 82 -8.90 0.81 -10.46
N LEU A 83 -10.13 0.38 -10.19
CA LEU A 83 -10.59 0.09 -8.83
C LEU A 83 -9.81 -1.07 -8.19
N GLU A 84 -9.65 -2.19 -8.91
CA GLU A 84 -8.90 -3.36 -8.42
C GLU A 84 -7.41 -3.05 -8.19
N SER A 85 -6.84 -2.10 -8.93
CA SER A 85 -5.46 -1.63 -8.71
C SER A 85 -5.27 -1.07 -7.30
N ALA A 86 -6.33 -0.55 -6.65
CA ALA A 86 -6.29 0.03 -5.31
C ALA A 86 -6.14 -1.01 -4.18
N ILE A 87 -6.32 -2.29 -4.49
CA ILE A 87 -6.07 -3.38 -3.54
C ILE A 87 -5.01 -4.34 -4.04
N THR A 88 -4.38 -4.07 -5.19
CA THR A 88 -3.43 -4.99 -5.80
C THR A 88 -2.15 -5.17 -4.97
N GLU A 89 -1.78 -4.19 -4.14
CA GLU A 89 -0.67 -4.35 -3.18
C GLU A 89 -0.90 -5.42 -2.11
N TYR A 90 -2.15 -5.92 -1.98
CA TYR A 90 -2.58 -7.00 -1.10
C TYR A 90 -2.69 -8.35 -1.85
N ASN A 91 -2.36 -8.39 -3.14
CA ASN A 91 -2.32 -9.63 -3.91
C ASN A 91 -0.96 -10.28 -3.69
N ASN A 92 -0.81 -11.06 -2.61
CA ASN A 92 0.49 -11.57 -2.19
C ASN A 92 1.19 -12.37 -3.30
N ASP A 93 0.44 -13.10 -4.13
CA ASP A 93 0.98 -13.85 -5.28
C ASP A 93 1.80 -13.00 -6.25
N LEU A 94 1.44 -11.73 -6.45
CA LEU A 94 2.20 -10.81 -7.30
C LEU A 94 3.55 -10.42 -6.70
N HIS A 95 3.67 -10.45 -5.37
CA HIS A 95 4.83 -9.95 -4.63
C HIS A 95 5.78 -11.05 -4.14
N LEU A 96 5.48 -12.34 -4.37
CA LEU A 96 6.28 -13.46 -3.88
C LEU A 96 7.73 -13.50 -4.38
N SER A 97 8.05 -12.80 -5.47
CA SER A 97 9.45 -12.65 -5.91
C SER A 97 10.34 -11.98 -4.87
N ASN A 98 9.75 -11.20 -3.96
CA ASN A 98 10.45 -10.52 -2.88
C ASN A 98 10.92 -11.49 -1.78
N MET A 99 10.47 -12.75 -1.80
CA MET A 99 10.71 -13.76 -0.75
C MET A 99 11.67 -14.88 -1.15
N ILE A 100 12.24 -14.88 -2.36
CA ILE A 100 13.00 -16.03 -2.92
C ILE A 100 14.26 -16.44 -2.12
N ASP A 101 14.72 -15.60 -1.20
CA ASP A 101 15.89 -15.81 -0.32
C ASP A 101 15.51 -15.75 1.16
N ILE A 102 14.24 -15.96 1.46
CA ILE A 102 13.72 -16.13 2.81
C ILE A 102 13.42 -17.61 3.01
N ALA A 103 13.90 -18.21 4.09
CA ALA A 103 13.53 -19.57 4.44
C ALA A 103 12.07 -19.59 4.90
N VAL A 104 11.21 -20.37 4.23
CA VAL A 104 9.77 -20.42 4.52
C VAL A 104 9.36 -21.83 4.95
N LEU A 105 8.63 -21.95 6.07
CA LEU A 105 7.93 -23.16 6.48
C LEU A 105 6.40 -22.89 6.51
N PRO A 106 5.69 -23.12 5.40
CA PRO A 106 4.24 -22.92 5.32
C PRO A 106 3.51 -24.00 6.11
N ARG A 107 2.62 -23.60 7.02
CA ARG A 107 1.85 -24.48 7.91
C ARG A 107 0.36 -24.41 7.56
N VAL A 108 -0.32 -25.55 7.54
CA VAL A 108 -1.77 -25.58 7.33
C VAL A 108 -2.37 -26.87 7.87
N GLY A 109 -3.59 -26.81 8.40
CA GLY A 109 -4.37 -28.00 8.76
C GLY A 109 -5.04 -28.60 7.51
N THR A 110 -5.12 -29.93 7.39
CA THR A 110 -5.73 -30.53 6.18
C THR A 110 -7.22 -30.33 6.07
N GLU A 111 -7.90 -30.11 7.21
CA GLU A 111 -9.35 -29.92 7.31
C GLU A 111 -9.69 -28.45 7.58
N ASP A 112 -8.82 -27.50 7.21
CA ASP A 112 -9.11 -26.07 7.30
C ASP A 112 -10.23 -25.69 6.31
N ASP A 113 -11.42 -25.42 6.87
CA ASP A 113 -12.62 -24.99 6.14
C ASP A 113 -12.81 -23.47 6.15
N ASN A 114 -11.99 -22.73 6.90
CA ASN A 114 -12.02 -21.28 6.96
C ASN A 114 -11.10 -20.70 5.87
N VAL A 115 -9.82 -21.11 5.85
CA VAL A 115 -8.88 -20.78 4.76
C VAL A 115 -8.39 -22.07 4.12
N PRO A 116 -9.04 -22.54 3.03
CA PRO A 116 -8.73 -23.84 2.46
C PRO A 116 -7.24 -24.02 2.14
N PRO A 117 -6.67 -25.23 2.36
CA PRO A 117 -5.24 -25.51 2.14
C PRO A 117 -4.72 -25.17 0.74
N LEU A 118 -5.62 -25.05 -0.23
CA LEU A 118 -5.35 -24.55 -1.58
C LEU A 118 -4.55 -23.24 -1.58
N HIS A 119 -4.82 -22.30 -0.67
CA HIS A 119 -4.07 -21.03 -0.62
C HIS A 119 -2.59 -21.26 -0.30
N THR A 120 -2.29 -21.98 0.78
CA THR A 120 -0.91 -22.34 1.17
C THR A 120 -0.20 -23.15 0.08
N ARG A 121 -0.89 -24.12 -0.54
CA ARG A 121 -0.35 -24.89 -1.66
C ARG A 121 -0.02 -24.01 -2.87
N LYS A 122 -0.85 -23.01 -3.18
CA LYS A 122 -0.63 -22.04 -4.26
C LYS A 122 0.58 -21.15 -3.98
N TYR A 123 0.76 -20.67 -2.74
CA TYR A 123 1.98 -19.97 -2.31
C TYR A 123 3.25 -20.78 -2.61
N VAL A 124 3.29 -22.03 -2.14
CA VAL A 124 4.43 -22.94 -2.33
C VAL A 124 4.71 -23.18 -3.82
N ARG A 125 3.65 -23.43 -4.60
CA ARG A 125 3.78 -23.65 -6.05
C ARG A 125 4.42 -22.46 -6.76
N ILE A 126 4.00 -21.23 -6.43
CA ILE A 126 4.52 -20.00 -7.04
C ILE A 126 5.97 -19.77 -6.61
N LEU A 127 6.28 -19.86 -5.30
CA LEU A 127 7.64 -19.68 -4.79
C LEU A 127 8.63 -20.68 -5.40
N ASN A 128 8.26 -21.97 -5.46
CA ASN A 128 9.08 -23.00 -6.11
C ASN A 128 9.32 -22.72 -7.60
N GLY A 129 8.31 -22.16 -8.29
CA GLY A 129 8.46 -21.69 -9.67
C GLY A 129 9.45 -20.53 -9.79
N LEU A 130 9.36 -19.53 -8.90
CA LEU A 130 10.26 -18.36 -8.86
C LEU A 130 11.70 -18.75 -8.53
N MET A 131 11.90 -19.72 -7.63
CA MET A 131 13.22 -20.29 -7.31
C MET A 131 13.75 -21.26 -8.37
N LYS A 132 12.96 -21.55 -9.41
CA LYS A 132 13.30 -22.54 -10.46
C LYS A 132 13.62 -23.93 -9.89
N ASN A 133 13.01 -24.29 -8.76
CA ASN A 133 13.15 -25.57 -8.08
C ASN A 133 11.80 -26.02 -7.52
N SER A 134 11.20 -27.04 -8.12
CA SER A 134 9.86 -27.54 -7.78
C SER A 134 9.74 -28.12 -6.36
N THR A 135 10.87 -28.37 -5.68
CA THR A 135 10.92 -29.05 -4.37
C THR A 135 11.59 -28.21 -3.27
N ALA A 136 11.94 -26.95 -3.56
CA ALA A 136 12.66 -26.09 -2.61
C ALA A 136 11.90 -25.84 -1.31
N ILE A 137 10.59 -25.57 -1.40
CA ILE A 137 9.69 -25.45 -0.25
C ILE A 137 8.65 -26.57 -0.32
N LYS A 138 8.33 -27.15 0.84
CA LYS A 138 7.23 -28.10 1.01
C LYS A 138 6.23 -27.53 2.02
N THR A 139 4.95 -27.74 1.77
CA THR A 139 3.91 -27.45 2.77
C THR A 139 4.06 -28.42 3.94
N SER A 140 4.01 -27.89 5.16
CA SER A 140 3.90 -28.67 6.38
C SER A 140 2.42 -28.78 6.74
N GLU A 141 1.79 -29.86 6.29
CA GLU A 141 0.37 -30.15 6.52
C GLU A 141 0.18 -30.92 7.84
N ALA A 142 -0.69 -30.41 8.71
CA ALA A 142 -1.09 -31.08 9.94
C ALA A 142 -2.38 -31.88 9.70
N ILE A 143 -2.24 -33.20 9.60
CA ILE A 143 -3.34 -34.11 9.26
C ILE A 143 -4.46 -34.03 10.31
N GLY A 144 -5.69 -33.85 9.84
CA GLY A 144 -6.90 -33.80 10.69
C GLY A 144 -7.11 -32.50 11.45
N GLN A 145 -6.17 -31.54 11.36
CA GLN A 145 -6.32 -30.23 11.99
C GLN A 145 -7.13 -29.29 11.10
N GLY A 146 -7.96 -28.45 11.73
CA GLY A 146 -8.70 -27.38 11.07
C GLY A 146 -7.88 -26.10 10.90
N HIS A 147 -8.56 -24.95 10.87
CA HIS A 147 -7.93 -23.65 10.67
C HIS A 147 -6.84 -23.31 11.70
N TRP A 148 -7.03 -23.73 12.95
CA TRP A 148 -6.09 -23.46 14.01
C TRP A 148 -5.98 -24.65 14.98
N TRP A 149 -4.78 -24.83 15.53
CA TRP A 149 -4.53 -25.83 16.56
C TRP A 149 -3.41 -25.37 17.50
N ASP A 150 -3.45 -25.82 18.75
CA ASP A 150 -2.61 -25.28 19.84
C ASP A 150 -1.10 -25.37 19.57
N SER A 151 -0.67 -26.44 18.89
CA SER A 151 0.74 -26.71 18.63
C SER A 151 1.26 -26.17 17.28
N VAL A 152 0.47 -25.37 16.55
CA VAL A 152 0.79 -24.91 15.18
C VAL A 152 2.20 -24.34 15.02
N PHE A 153 2.72 -23.66 16.05
CA PHE A 153 4.05 -23.05 16.07
C PHE A 153 5.04 -23.64 17.08
N THR A 154 4.61 -24.60 17.89
CA THR A 154 5.42 -25.15 19.00
C THR A 154 5.78 -26.61 18.78
N ASP A 155 5.27 -27.23 17.72
CA ASP A 155 5.62 -28.61 17.39
C ASP A 155 7.08 -28.79 16.97
N LYS A 156 7.49 -30.06 16.93
CA LYS A 156 8.86 -30.45 16.58
C LYS A 156 9.28 -29.96 15.19
N ILE A 157 8.37 -29.95 14.21
CA ILE A 157 8.68 -29.54 12.83
C ILE A 157 9.10 -28.08 12.80
N VAL A 158 8.36 -27.21 13.48
CA VAL A 158 8.65 -25.78 13.56
C VAL A 158 9.94 -25.55 14.34
N GLN A 159 10.12 -26.18 15.50
CA GLN A 159 11.34 -26.02 16.29
C GLN A 159 12.59 -26.50 15.54
N ASP A 160 12.53 -27.67 14.89
CA ASP A 160 13.62 -28.18 14.06
C ASP A 160 13.96 -27.23 12.91
N PHE A 161 12.96 -26.63 12.26
CA PHE A 161 13.17 -25.68 11.17
C PHE A 161 13.87 -24.40 11.64
N LEU A 162 13.43 -23.84 12.77
CA LEU A 162 14.02 -22.64 13.36
C LEU A 162 15.47 -22.89 13.82
N ILE A 163 15.78 -24.08 14.33
CA ILE A 163 17.13 -24.46 14.73
C ILE A 163 18.03 -24.69 13.52
N LYS A 164 17.55 -25.32 12.44
CA LYS A 164 18.38 -25.64 11.26
C LYS A 164 18.76 -24.41 10.44
N GLN A 165 17.94 -23.36 10.47
CA GLN A 165 18.15 -22.18 9.64
C GLN A 165 19.06 -21.17 10.36
N HIS A 166 20.34 -21.17 9.99
CA HIS A 166 21.35 -20.26 10.56
C HIS A 166 22.00 -19.33 9.53
N GLU A 167 21.91 -19.65 8.24
CA GLU A 167 22.53 -18.87 7.19
C GLU A 167 21.49 -18.17 6.32
N LYS A 168 21.76 -16.90 6.00
CA LYS A 168 20.95 -16.12 5.08
C LYS A 168 21.26 -16.57 3.65
N PRO A 169 20.28 -17.02 2.86
CA PRO A 169 20.49 -17.23 1.44
C PRO A 169 20.92 -15.92 0.76
N SER A 170 21.96 -15.98 -0.08
CA SER A 170 22.42 -14.84 -0.87
C SER A 170 22.31 -15.18 -2.36
N PRO A 171 21.14 -14.98 -2.98
CA PRO A 171 20.97 -15.35 -4.38
C PRO A 171 21.75 -14.40 -5.29
N ARG A 172 22.33 -14.93 -6.36
CA ARG A 172 22.96 -14.13 -7.43
C ARG A 172 21.93 -13.38 -8.29
N GLU A 173 20.67 -13.81 -8.27
CA GLU A 173 19.56 -13.20 -9.01
C GLU A 173 18.42 -12.86 -8.04
N PHE A 174 17.85 -11.67 -8.15
CA PHE A 174 16.66 -11.28 -7.39
C PHE A 174 15.70 -10.42 -8.21
N CYS A 175 14.43 -10.37 -7.78
CA CYS A 175 13.43 -9.51 -8.38
C CYS A 175 12.56 -8.86 -7.29
N ILE A 176 12.65 -7.54 -7.20
CA ILE A 176 11.76 -6.72 -6.37
C ILE A 176 10.52 -6.42 -7.19
N THR A 177 9.34 -6.75 -6.68
CA THR A 177 8.04 -6.50 -7.32
C THR A 177 7.15 -5.70 -6.39
N SER A 178 6.65 -4.56 -6.86
CA SER A 178 5.67 -3.73 -6.14
C SER A 178 4.67 -3.11 -7.11
N THR A 179 3.47 -2.79 -6.63
CA THR A 179 2.53 -1.89 -7.31
C THR A 179 2.45 -0.54 -6.62
N ASN A 180 2.96 -0.43 -5.39
CA ASN A 180 2.86 0.76 -4.57
C ASN A 180 4.19 1.03 -3.85
N PRO A 181 4.94 2.10 -4.19
CA PRO A 181 6.16 2.50 -3.48
C PRO A 181 5.95 2.70 -1.97
N ALA A 182 4.80 3.26 -1.58
CA ALA A 182 4.42 3.43 -0.19
C ALA A 182 4.33 2.11 0.59
N GLY A 183 3.89 1.07 -0.11
CA GLY A 183 3.57 -0.20 0.50
C GLY A 183 4.77 -1.13 0.68
N ILE A 184 5.92 -0.80 0.11
CA ILE A 184 7.08 -1.71 0.09
C ILE A 184 8.23 -1.16 0.94
N GLY A 185 8.77 -1.98 1.83
CA GLY A 185 10.02 -1.72 2.52
C GLY A 185 11.23 -1.89 1.60
N SER A 186 12.43 -1.91 2.18
CA SER A 186 13.62 -2.21 1.40
C SER A 186 13.77 -3.73 1.18
N VAL A 187 14.07 -4.12 -0.05
CA VAL A 187 14.36 -5.50 -0.47
C VAL A 187 15.79 -5.52 -1.00
N ASN A 188 16.66 -6.36 -0.44
CA ASN A 188 18.11 -6.37 -0.75
C ASN A 188 18.81 -5.00 -0.62
N GLY A 189 18.31 -4.14 0.27
CA GLY A 189 18.84 -2.80 0.48
C GLY A 189 18.42 -1.78 -0.59
N ILE A 190 17.59 -2.17 -1.55
CA ILE A 190 16.98 -1.27 -2.54
C ILE A 190 15.57 -0.91 -2.05
N HIS A 191 15.18 0.36 -2.12
CA HIS A 191 13.84 0.82 -1.80
C HIS A 191 13.26 1.60 -2.98
N LEU A 192 12.05 1.23 -3.39
CA LEU A 192 11.34 1.84 -4.52
C LEU A 192 10.76 3.19 -4.08
N GLU A 193 10.99 4.24 -4.87
CA GLU A 193 10.61 5.61 -4.48
C GLU A 193 9.49 6.17 -5.37
N GLN A 194 9.59 5.96 -6.68
CA GLN A 194 8.56 6.35 -7.63
C GLN A 194 8.41 5.30 -8.73
N ILE A 195 7.18 5.16 -9.23
CA ILE A 195 6.85 4.35 -10.41
C ILE A 195 6.35 5.25 -11.53
N THR A 196 6.52 4.80 -12.78
CA THR A 196 6.20 5.64 -13.95
C THR A 196 4.70 5.76 -14.17
N VAL A 197 4.00 4.62 -14.12
CA VAL A 197 2.54 4.52 -14.17
C VAL A 197 2.07 4.00 -12.81
N PRO A 198 1.47 4.86 -11.97
CA PRO A 198 0.99 4.49 -10.64
C PRO A 198 0.10 3.25 -10.63
N TYR A 199 0.27 2.41 -9.60
CA TYR A 199 -0.45 1.16 -9.36
C TYR A 199 -0.35 0.07 -10.44
N ARG A 200 0.49 0.30 -11.45
CA ARG A 200 0.93 -0.75 -12.37
C ARG A 200 2.16 -1.45 -11.81
N LEU A 201 2.29 -2.74 -12.13
CA LEU A 201 3.36 -3.60 -11.64
C LEU A 201 4.74 -3.03 -11.99
N ALA A 202 5.52 -2.69 -10.96
CA ALA A 202 6.90 -2.27 -11.05
C ALA A 202 7.85 -3.40 -10.66
N LYS A 203 8.97 -3.51 -11.38
CA LYS A 203 9.99 -4.53 -11.15
C LYS A 203 11.40 -3.96 -11.16
N ILE A 204 12.23 -4.41 -10.24
CA ILE A 204 13.68 -4.22 -10.24
C ILE A 204 14.31 -5.60 -10.20
N LYS A 205 14.87 -6.05 -11.34
CA LYS A 205 15.57 -7.33 -11.45
C LYS A 205 17.06 -7.12 -11.35
N GLY A 206 17.69 -7.73 -10.35
CA GLY A 206 19.14 -7.67 -10.12
C GLY A 206 19.81 -8.99 -10.45
N VAL A 207 20.97 -8.93 -11.12
CA VAL A 207 21.85 -10.08 -11.37
C VAL A 207 23.29 -9.69 -11.01
N GLU A 208 23.86 -10.38 -10.04
CA GLU A 208 25.26 -10.26 -9.61
C GLU A 208 26.16 -11.12 -10.52
N SER A 209 27.21 -10.51 -11.07
CA SER A 209 28.28 -11.23 -11.76
C SER A 209 29.44 -11.54 -10.81
N ASN A 210 30.32 -12.48 -11.21
CA ASN A 210 31.49 -12.86 -10.40
C ASN A 210 32.50 -11.71 -10.18
N GLU A 211 32.43 -10.62 -10.96
CA GLU A 211 33.34 -9.47 -10.89
C GLU A 211 32.84 -8.35 -9.96
N ASN A 212 31.96 -8.68 -9.00
CA ASN A 212 31.33 -7.71 -8.10
C ASN A 212 30.57 -6.58 -8.84
N ILE A 213 29.90 -6.94 -9.94
CA ILE A 213 29.04 -6.06 -10.74
C ILE A 213 27.59 -6.47 -10.52
N LEU A 214 26.74 -5.50 -10.15
CA LEU A 214 25.29 -5.70 -10.14
C LEU A 214 24.68 -5.10 -11.40
N SER A 215 24.00 -5.93 -12.19
CA SER A 215 23.18 -5.48 -13.32
C SER A 215 21.71 -5.41 -12.89
N ILE A 216 21.11 -4.24 -13.02
CA ILE A 216 19.70 -3.96 -12.75
C ILE A 216 18.96 -3.74 -14.06
N LYS A 217 17.83 -4.42 -14.22
CA LYS A 217 16.80 -4.10 -15.21
C LYS A 217 15.53 -3.63 -14.52
N THR A 218 14.98 -2.51 -14.97
CA THR A 218 13.76 -1.94 -14.39
C THR A 218 12.55 -2.11 -15.30
N THR A 219 11.35 -2.08 -14.72
CA THR A 219 10.08 -2.02 -15.44
C THR A 219 9.13 -1.17 -14.62
N ASN A 220 8.58 -0.11 -15.23
CA ASN A 220 7.67 0.84 -14.57
C ASN A 220 8.28 1.54 -13.32
N VAL A 221 9.61 1.70 -13.26
CA VAL A 221 10.30 2.38 -12.15
C VAL A 221 10.76 3.75 -12.63
N SER A 222 10.50 4.78 -11.84
CA SER A 222 10.99 6.15 -12.10
C SER A 222 12.14 6.55 -11.18
N SER A 223 12.12 6.08 -9.92
CA SER A 223 13.25 6.26 -9.00
C SER A 223 13.28 5.18 -7.94
N PHE A 224 14.49 4.92 -7.42
CA PHE A 224 14.73 4.05 -6.28
C PHE A 224 15.97 4.51 -5.53
N ARG A 225 16.07 4.17 -4.25
CA ARG A 225 17.27 4.46 -3.44
C ARG A 225 17.95 3.20 -2.94
N LEU A 226 19.26 3.30 -2.77
CA LEU A 226 20.06 2.36 -2.01
C LEU A 226 20.06 2.80 -0.54
N THR A 227 19.54 1.93 0.32
CA THR A 227 19.55 2.10 1.78
C THR A 227 20.88 1.58 2.34
N ARG A 228 21.19 1.91 3.60
CA ARG A 228 22.39 1.40 4.32
C ARG A 228 22.56 -0.13 4.31
N HIS A 229 21.50 -0.89 4.07
CA HIS A 229 21.52 -2.37 4.07
C HIS A 229 21.88 -2.98 2.72
N PHE A 230 22.16 -2.16 1.70
CA PHE A 230 22.62 -2.65 0.41
C PHE A 230 24.04 -3.24 0.53
N LYS A 231 24.30 -4.39 -0.10
CA LYS A 231 25.57 -5.15 0.02
C LYS A 231 26.79 -4.35 -0.46
N GLY A 232 26.57 -3.34 -1.31
CA GLY A 232 27.64 -2.60 -1.99
C GLY A 232 28.20 -3.40 -3.16
N TYR A 233 28.52 -2.72 -4.27
CA TYR A 233 29.11 -3.31 -5.47
C TYR A 233 30.10 -2.31 -6.07
N GLN A 234 31.16 -2.80 -6.71
CA GLN A 234 32.16 -1.96 -7.39
C GLN A 234 31.53 -1.17 -8.54
N LYS A 235 30.66 -1.85 -9.29
CA LYS A 235 29.96 -1.30 -10.45
C LYS A 235 28.48 -1.66 -10.40
N LEU A 236 27.65 -0.69 -10.71
CA LEU A 236 26.21 -0.87 -10.91
C LEU A 236 25.88 -0.53 -12.36
N VAL A 237 25.11 -1.38 -13.03
CA VAL A 237 24.61 -1.15 -14.39
C VAL A 237 23.09 -1.12 -14.34
N ILE A 238 22.46 0.03 -14.55
CA ILE A 238 20.99 0.18 -14.50
C ILE A 238 20.49 0.43 -15.92
N ASP A 239 19.76 -0.52 -16.49
CA ASP A 239 19.22 -0.44 -17.86
C ASP A 239 20.26 -0.04 -18.92
N GLY A 240 21.53 -0.42 -18.71
CA GLY A 240 22.67 -0.11 -19.58
C GLY A 240 23.53 1.08 -19.11
N ASP A 241 23.02 1.92 -18.21
CA ASP A 241 23.76 3.04 -17.62
C ASP A 241 24.71 2.56 -16.53
N ARG A 242 25.96 3.02 -16.59
CA ARG A 242 27.05 2.52 -15.75
C ARG A 242 27.41 3.52 -14.66
N PHE A 243 27.49 3.03 -13.43
CA PHE A 243 27.88 3.78 -12.25
C PHE A 243 29.01 3.06 -11.54
N SER A 244 30.07 3.79 -11.20
CA SER A 244 31.27 3.27 -10.49
C SER A 244 31.54 4.10 -9.24
N HIS A 245 32.45 3.60 -8.39
CA HIS A 245 32.86 4.26 -7.13
C HIS A 245 31.72 4.47 -6.11
N LEU A 246 30.68 3.64 -6.19
CA LEU A 246 29.51 3.73 -5.30
C LEU A 246 29.81 3.34 -3.85
N GLU A 247 30.88 2.58 -3.62
CA GLU A 247 31.28 2.09 -2.29
C GLU A 247 31.51 3.24 -1.30
N LYS A 248 32.07 4.37 -1.74
CA LYS A 248 32.26 5.58 -0.91
C LYS A 248 30.95 6.31 -0.61
N ILE A 249 30.01 6.30 -1.55
CA ILE A 249 28.75 7.06 -1.47
C ILE A 249 27.72 6.31 -0.62
N HIS A 250 27.73 4.98 -0.72
CA HIS A 250 26.78 4.08 -0.08
C HIS A 250 27.09 3.82 1.40
N THR A 251 28.36 3.60 1.76
CA THR A 251 28.76 3.14 3.10
C THR A 251 28.76 4.25 4.17
N GLU A 252 29.01 5.51 3.80
CA GLU A 252 29.10 6.62 4.77
C GLU A 252 27.78 7.37 5.01
N LYS A 253 26.86 7.41 4.02
CA LYS A 253 25.64 8.23 4.10
C LYS A 253 24.33 7.44 4.12
N GLY A 254 24.26 6.27 3.46
CA GLY A 254 22.98 5.68 3.05
C GLY A 254 22.16 6.63 2.16
N ASN A 255 21.10 6.15 1.52
CA ASN A 255 20.17 6.97 0.71
C ASN A 255 20.73 7.54 -0.60
N VAL A 256 21.47 6.72 -1.35
CA VAL A 256 21.85 7.08 -2.73
C VAL A 256 20.64 6.90 -3.64
N MET A 257 20.13 8.01 -4.19
CA MET A 257 18.96 8.00 -5.06
C MET A 257 19.36 7.88 -6.53
N PHE A 258 18.68 7.01 -7.25
CA PHE A 258 18.72 6.92 -8.71
C PHE A 258 17.37 7.33 -9.26
N SER A 259 17.38 8.26 -10.20
CA SER A 259 16.17 8.77 -10.85
C SER A 259 16.33 8.71 -12.37
N MET A 260 15.28 8.29 -13.07
CA MET A 260 15.27 8.24 -14.52
C MET A 260 14.88 9.62 -15.08
N ASP A 261 15.77 10.20 -15.89
CA ASP A 261 15.50 11.44 -16.60
C ASP A 261 14.40 11.21 -17.65
N LYS A 262 13.27 11.91 -17.49
CA LYS A 262 12.08 11.67 -18.32
C LYS A 262 12.31 11.92 -19.82
N LYS A 263 13.23 12.83 -20.19
CA LYS A 263 13.49 13.26 -21.57
C LYS A 263 14.47 12.32 -22.26
N SER A 264 15.63 12.11 -21.65
CA SER A 264 16.71 11.28 -22.20
C SER A 264 16.50 9.79 -21.98
N LYS A 265 15.62 9.40 -21.05
CA LYS A 265 15.43 8.01 -20.60
C LYS A 265 16.72 7.38 -20.06
N ARG A 266 17.54 8.18 -19.39
CA ARG A 266 18.81 7.79 -18.77
C ARG A 266 18.74 7.89 -17.26
N TRP A 267 19.39 6.97 -16.56
CA TRP A 267 19.50 6.99 -15.11
C TRP A 267 20.55 8.00 -14.64
N LYS A 268 20.22 8.70 -13.55
CA LYS A 268 21.10 9.70 -12.92
C LYS A 268 21.12 9.51 -11.40
N LEU A 269 22.23 9.90 -10.79
CA LEU A 269 22.36 10.07 -9.33
C LEU A 269 21.73 11.40 -8.93
N GLU A 270 20.42 11.42 -8.78
CA GLU A 270 19.64 12.64 -8.53
C GLU A 270 18.51 12.36 -7.53
N GLN A 271 18.31 13.29 -6.60
CA GLN A 271 17.22 13.23 -5.63
C GLN A 271 15.88 13.53 -6.30
N VAL A 272 14.82 12.93 -5.78
CA VAL A 272 13.45 13.27 -6.19
C VAL A 272 13.17 14.73 -5.81
N LYS A 273 12.57 15.49 -6.73
CA LYS A 273 12.21 16.90 -6.47
C LYS A 273 11.17 16.98 -5.36
N SER A 274 11.26 17.98 -4.50
CA SER A 274 10.29 18.18 -3.40
C SER A 274 8.87 18.46 -3.87
N THR A 275 8.69 18.90 -5.12
CA THR A 275 7.38 19.10 -5.76
C THR A 275 6.78 17.81 -6.32
N GLU A 276 7.58 16.76 -6.45
CA GLU A 276 7.13 15.47 -6.99
C GLU A 276 6.68 14.53 -5.86
N ARG A 277 5.97 13.48 -6.26
CA ARG A 277 5.59 12.38 -5.36
C ARG A 277 6.81 11.63 -4.83
N ASN A 278 6.70 11.07 -3.64
CA ASN A 278 7.67 10.15 -3.06
C ASN A 278 6.92 9.02 -2.35
N ALA A 279 7.63 7.97 -1.92
CA ALA A 279 6.99 6.80 -1.33
C ALA A 279 6.03 7.13 -0.16
N ALA A 280 6.23 8.21 0.60
CA ALA A 280 5.35 8.54 1.72
C ALA A 280 3.96 9.02 1.28
N ASN A 281 3.82 9.60 0.09
CA ASN A 281 2.59 10.27 -0.39
C ASN A 281 1.84 9.49 -1.47
N TYR A 282 2.22 8.23 -1.71
CA TYR A 282 1.38 7.29 -2.44
C TYR A 282 0.13 6.95 -1.61
N GLY A 283 -1.03 6.83 -2.23
CA GLY A 283 -2.22 6.23 -1.62
C GLY A 283 -2.12 4.71 -1.63
N PRO A 284 -3.24 4.00 -1.84
CA PRO A 284 -4.61 4.50 -2.04
C PRO A 284 -5.20 5.06 -0.74
N ILE A 285 -6.43 5.56 -0.77
CA ILE A 285 -7.03 6.28 0.38
C ILE A 285 -7.04 5.42 1.66
N HIS A 286 -7.13 4.09 1.55
CA HIS A 286 -7.11 3.20 2.71
C HIS A 286 -5.78 3.28 3.51
N ARG A 287 -4.71 3.86 2.95
CA ARG A 287 -3.46 4.10 3.69
C ARG A 287 -3.62 5.04 4.88
N MET A 288 -4.76 5.72 5.04
CA MET A 288 -5.09 6.39 6.31
C MET A 288 -4.95 5.46 7.52
N TYR A 289 -5.22 4.16 7.36
CA TYR A 289 -5.02 3.15 8.42
C TYR A 289 -3.56 2.85 8.76
N GLU A 290 -2.60 3.41 8.02
CA GLU A 290 -1.17 3.36 8.33
C GLU A 290 -0.72 4.62 9.09
N SER A 291 -1.62 5.55 9.40
CA SER A 291 -1.29 6.77 10.13
C SER A 291 -0.63 6.46 11.47
N LYS A 292 0.38 7.28 11.79
CA LYS A 292 1.09 7.23 13.08
C LYS A 292 0.48 8.20 14.11
N SER A 293 -0.53 8.96 13.71
CA SER A 293 -1.16 10.03 14.50
C SER A 293 -2.66 9.80 14.59
N ALA A 294 -3.30 10.48 15.55
CA ALA A 294 -4.76 10.50 15.62
C ALA A 294 -5.36 11.12 14.34
N LEU A 295 -6.49 10.60 13.89
CA LEU A 295 -7.20 11.11 12.72
C LEU A 295 -7.89 12.42 13.07
N THR A 296 -7.55 13.51 12.40
CA THR A 296 -8.30 14.77 12.54
C THR A 296 -9.38 14.85 11.47
N ILE A 297 -10.63 15.01 11.89
CA ILE A 297 -11.80 15.15 11.02
C ILE A 297 -12.29 16.59 11.12
N VAL A 298 -12.21 17.32 10.01
CA VAL A 298 -12.54 18.74 9.90
C VAL A 298 -13.91 18.86 9.23
N ILE A 299 -14.85 19.50 9.91
CA ILE A 299 -16.23 19.69 9.44
C ILE A 299 -16.62 21.17 9.42
N PRO A 300 -17.64 21.58 8.65
CA PRO A 300 -18.18 22.93 8.72
C PRO A 300 -18.75 23.26 10.10
N GLU A 301 -18.65 24.52 10.54
CA GLU A 301 -19.32 25.03 11.76
C GLU A 301 -20.84 24.79 11.79
N LYS A 302 -21.49 24.72 10.63
CA LYS A 302 -22.94 24.55 10.51
C LYS A 302 -23.28 23.26 9.77
N GLY A 303 -24.28 22.53 10.28
CA GLY A 303 -24.86 21.36 9.63
C GLY A 303 -24.67 20.08 10.44
N ASP A 304 -25.73 19.68 11.15
CA ASP A 304 -25.77 18.46 12.00
C ASP A 304 -25.41 17.19 11.21
N HIS A 305 -25.65 17.20 9.90
CA HIS A 305 -25.32 16.09 8.99
C HIS A 305 -23.82 15.77 8.97
N TYR A 306 -22.96 16.79 8.91
CA TYR A 306 -21.51 16.59 8.87
C TYR A 306 -20.97 16.06 10.20
N GLN A 307 -21.56 16.53 11.31
CA GLN A 307 -21.23 16.00 12.63
C GLN A 307 -21.62 14.52 12.73
N HIS A 308 -22.80 14.15 12.23
CA HIS A 308 -23.22 12.74 12.19
C HIS A 308 -22.26 11.87 11.37
N VAL A 309 -21.88 12.31 10.17
CA VAL A 309 -20.92 11.59 9.31
C VAL A 309 -19.54 11.50 9.97
N ALA A 310 -19.05 12.59 10.58
CA ALA A 310 -17.77 12.59 11.28
C ALA A 310 -17.75 11.61 12.46
N LEU A 311 -18.85 11.49 13.21
CA LEU A 311 -19.00 10.49 14.27
C LEU A 311 -18.97 9.06 13.73
N GLN A 312 -19.56 8.79 12.56
CA GLN A 312 -19.47 7.48 11.93
C GLN A 312 -18.04 7.15 11.48
N ILE A 313 -17.33 8.11 10.88
CA ILE A 313 -15.93 7.94 10.49
C ILE A 313 -15.04 7.70 11.72
N ALA A 314 -15.23 8.48 12.78
CA ALA A 314 -14.53 8.29 14.05
C ALA A 314 -14.81 6.91 14.66
N HIS A 315 -16.06 6.46 14.64
CA HIS A 315 -16.45 5.12 15.08
C HIS A 315 -15.74 4.03 14.27
N ASP A 316 -15.78 4.11 12.93
CA ASP A 316 -15.16 3.11 12.06
C ASP A 316 -13.63 3.10 12.21
N TRP A 317 -13.02 4.29 12.37
CA TRP A 317 -11.60 4.44 12.68
C TRP A 317 -11.22 3.78 14.00
N TYR A 318 -12.03 3.96 15.05
CA TYR A 318 -11.81 3.31 16.33
C TYR A 318 -12.00 1.79 16.23
N LEU A 319 -13.11 1.34 15.65
CA LEU A 319 -13.49 -0.07 15.58
C LEU A 319 -12.50 -0.90 14.74
N TYR A 320 -12.20 -0.43 13.53
CA TYR A 320 -11.40 -1.16 12.53
C TYR A 320 -9.95 -0.68 12.45
N GLY A 321 -9.68 0.60 12.75
CA GLY A 321 -8.32 1.16 12.75
C GLY A 321 -7.60 1.05 14.08
N ARG A 322 -8.35 0.90 15.19
CA ARG A 322 -7.83 0.97 16.58
C ARG A 322 -7.06 2.25 16.85
N GLY A 323 -7.45 3.34 16.20
CA GLY A 323 -6.84 4.65 16.37
C GLY A 323 -7.77 5.64 17.06
N ASP A 324 -7.17 6.67 17.63
CA ASP A 324 -7.89 7.82 18.18
C ASP A 324 -8.23 8.81 17.06
N SER A 325 -9.29 9.59 17.25
CA SER A 325 -9.71 10.65 16.33
C SER A 325 -10.16 11.90 17.08
N ARG A 326 -10.01 13.05 16.45
CA ARG A 326 -10.52 14.35 16.91
C ARG A 326 -11.40 14.96 15.83
N ILE A 327 -12.60 15.39 16.19
CA ILE A 327 -13.48 16.18 15.32
C ILE A 327 -13.26 17.65 15.67
N VAL A 328 -13.02 18.49 14.67
CA VAL A 328 -12.83 19.94 14.81
C VAL A 328 -13.66 20.68 13.77
N TYR A 329 -14.08 21.90 14.09
CA TYR A 329 -14.74 22.77 13.12
C TYR A 329 -13.72 23.52 12.27
N ASP A 330 -14.10 23.89 11.05
CA ASP A 330 -13.25 24.60 10.10
C ASP A 330 -12.83 26.01 10.55
N GLY A 331 -13.52 26.59 11.52
CA GLY A 331 -13.13 27.84 12.20
C GLY A 331 -12.23 27.67 13.43
N ASP A 332 -12.04 26.45 13.94
CA ASP A 332 -11.22 26.22 15.13
C ASP A 332 -9.73 26.36 14.81
N SER A 333 -8.95 26.97 15.71
CA SER A 333 -7.48 27.05 15.57
C SER A 333 -6.84 25.66 15.43
N ALA A 334 -7.44 24.66 16.07
CA ALA A 334 -7.03 23.26 16.01
C ALA A 334 -7.13 22.64 14.60
N ALA A 335 -7.97 23.20 13.71
CA ALA A 335 -8.05 22.79 12.31
C ALA A 335 -6.81 23.23 11.50
N TYR A 336 -6.08 24.23 11.98
CA TYR A 336 -4.87 24.78 11.38
C TYR A 336 -3.57 24.25 11.99
N ASP A 337 -3.65 23.50 13.09
CA ASP A 337 -2.49 22.86 13.71
C ASP A 337 -1.68 22.10 12.66
N LYS A 338 -0.36 22.10 12.73
CA LYS A 338 0.46 21.20 11.88
C LYS A 338 0.55 19.85 12.57
N CYS A 339 0.21 18.76 11.88
CA CYS A 339 0.44 17.43 12.44
C CYS A 339 1.87 16.95 12.15
N SER A 340 2.30 15.95 12.91
CA SER A 340 3.54 15.23 12.70
C SER A 340 3.56 14.50 11.35
N SER A 341 4.75 14.28 10.79
CA SER A 341 4.88 13.60 9.49
C SER A 341 4.23 12.21 9.49
N GLY A 342 3.54 11.87 8.40
CA GLY A 342 2.80 10.60 8.28
C GLY A 342 1.41 10.59 8.93
N GLY A 343 0.86 11.77 9.26
CA GLY A 343 -0.54 11.95 9.66
C GLY A 343 -1.52 11.98 8.48
N TYR A 344 -2.80 11.78 8.78
CA TYR A 344 -3.91 11.97 7.84
C TYR A 344 -4.97 12.90 8.44
N ARG A 345 -5.57 13.74 7.60
CA ARG A 345 -6.75 14.55 7.93
C ARG A 345 -7.87 14.30 6.97
N VAL A 346 -9.09 14.28 7.47
CA VAL A 346 -10.30 14.15 6.66
C VAL A 346 -11.05 15.47 6.68
N TYR A 347 -11.33 16.04 5.51
CA TYR A 347 -12.11 17.25 5.33
C TYR A 347 -13.46 16.88 4.74
N LEU A 348 -14.53 17.22 5.45
CA LEU A 348 -15.91 16.95 5.05
C LEU A 348 -16.61 18.27 4.72
N GLY A 349 -17.49 18.27 3.73
CA GLY A 349 -18.38 19.39 3.45
C GLY A 349 -18.41 19.79 1.99
N LEU A 350 -19.37 20.64 1.63
CA LEU A 350 -19.37 21.30 0.33
C LEU A 350 -18.29 22.38 0.28
N PRO A 351 -17.79 22.75 -0.92
CA PRO A 351 -16.76 23.79 -1.07
C PRO A 351 -17.23 25.19 -0.61
N SER A 352 -18.55 25.40 -0.51
CA SER A 352 -19.15 26.62 0.03
C SER A 352 -19.29 26.62 1.55
N GLU A 353 -19.14 25.48 2.21
CA GLU A 353 -19.45 25.29 3.63
C GLU A 353 -18.20 25.05 4.48
N ASN A 354 -17.25 24.23 4.00
CA ASN A 354 -15.97 24.02 4.67
C ASN A 354 -14.90 24.95 4.08
N LYS A 355 -14.58 26.02 4.80
CA LYS A 355 -13.67 27.08 4.36
C LYS A 355 -12.23 26.58 4.10
N LEU A 356 -11.85 25.45 4.68
CA LEU A 356 -10.50 24.89 4.55
C LEU A 356 -10.29 24.06 3.29
N ILE A 357 -11.36 23.57 2.65
CA ILE A 357 -11.24 22.75 1.44
C ILE A 357 -10.53 23.54 0.32
N ASP A 358 -10.97 24.78 0.05
CA ASP A 358 -10.35 25.60 -1.00
C ASP A 358 -8.92 26.01 -0.66
N GLN A 359 -8.67 26.29 0.62
CA GLN A 359 -7.34 26.67 1.07
C GLN A 359 -6.34 25.54 0.78
N ILE A 360 -6.68 24.29 1.11
CA ILE A 360 -5.78 23.15 0.93
C ILE A 360 -5.54 22.86 -0.55
N ILE A 361 -6.58 22.94 -1.37
CA ILE A 361 -6.47 22.76 -2.83
C ILE A 361 -5.59 23.85 -3.44
N SER A 362 -5.73 25.10 -2.97
CA SER A 362 -4.92 26.23 -3.45
C SER A 362 -3.46 26.13 -3.01
N ASP A 363 -3.21 25.68 -1.78
CA ASP A 363 -1.86 25.53 -1.22
C ASP A 363 -1.05 24.42 -1.90
N LYS A 364 -1.74 23.35 -2.35
CA LYS A 364 -1.14 22.19 -3.02
C LYS A 364 -2.00 21.72 -4.21
N PRO A 365 -1.94 22.40 -5.36
CA PRO A 365 -2.71 22.01 -6.53
C PRO A 365 -2.37 20.59 -6.99
N CYS A 366 -3.40 19.74 -7.13
CA CYS A 366 -3.29 18.36 -7.61
C CYS A 366 -4.14 18.10 -8.87
N GLY A 367 -4.52 19.15 -9.60
CA GLY A 367 -5.38 19.05 -10.79
C GLY A 367 -6.83 18.68 -10.49
N ILE A 368 -7.26 18.78 -9.22
CA ILE A 368 -8.66 18.71 -8.80
C ILE A 368 -9.06 20.09 -8.28
N GLU A 369 -10.15 20.64 -8.81
CA GLU A 369 -10.61 22.00 -8.51
C GLU A 369 -12.13 22.01 -8.34
N PHE A 370 -12.64 22.95 -7.54
CA PHE A 370 -14.07 23.23 -7.45
C PHE A 370 -14.39 24.52 -8.20
N GLU A 371 -15.23 24.43 -9.23
CA GLU A 371 -15.69 25.60 -9.96
C GLU A 371 -16.83 26.26 -9.18
N LYS A 372 -16.61 27.51 -8.77
CA LYS A 372 -17.57 28.32 -8.01
C LYS A 372 -18.33 29.26 -8.93
N SER A 373 -19.06 28.67 -9.88
CA SER A 373 -20.01 29.42 -10.73
C SER A 373 -21.41 29.38 -10.10
N THR A 374 -22.45 29.72 -10.86
CA THR A 374 -23.87 29.59 -10.44
C THR A 374 -24.23 28.17 -9.97
N LEU A 375 -23.49 27.16 -10.44
CA LEU A 375 -23.52 25.78 -9.95
C LEU A 375 -22.10 25.36 -9.55
N THR A 376 -21.97 24.64 -8.44
CA THR A 376 -20.70 24.03 -8.02
C THR A 376 -20.34 22.93 -9.02
N GLY A 377 -19.18 23.06 -9.67
CA GLY A 377 -18.62 22.03 -10.53
C GLY A 377 -17.41 21.37 -9.88
N ILE A 378 -17.19 20.09 -10.16
CA ILE A 378 -15.99 19.34 -9.75
C ILE A 378 -15.15 19.10 -11.00
N LYS A 379 -13.95 19.67 -11.05
CA LYS A 379 -13.03 19.50 -12.18
C LYS A 379 -11.91 18.54 -11.80
N VAL A 380 -11.66 17.54 -12.64
CA VAL A 380 -10.55 16.59 -12.50
C VAL A 380 -9.76 16.58 -13.80
N GLY A 381 -8.55 17.15 -13.79
CA GLY A 381 -7.81 17.43 -15.01
C GLY A 381 -8.61 18.36 -15.91
N ASP A 382 -8.91 17.90 -17.12
CA ASP A 382 -9.69 18.66 -18.12
C ASP A 382 -11.20 18.37 -18.08
N LYS A 383 -11.66 17.40 -17.28
CA LYS A 383 -13.08 17.01 -17.22
C LYS A 383 -13.81 17.70 -16.09
N LEU A 384 -14.98 18.26 -16.41
CA LEU A 384 -15.90 18.90 -15.48
C LEU A 384 -17.10 17.98 -15.20
N TYR A 385 -17.46 17.83 -13.93
CA TYR A 385 -18.65 17.13 -13.46
C TYR A 385 -19.51 18.10 -12.66
N ASN A 386 -20.72 18.38 -13.13
CA ASN A 386 -21.62 19.37 -12.54
C ASN A 386 -23.07 18.87 -12.41
N ASP A 387 -23.31 17.58 -12.70
CA ASP A 387 -24.63 16.98 -12.54
C ASP A 387 -25.02 16.90 -11.05
N PRO A 388 -26.29 17.15 -10.69
CA PRO A 388 -26.79 16.98 -9.33
C PRO A 388 -26.51 15.57 -8.78
N GLY A 389 -26.20 15.48 -7.49
CA GLY A 389 -25.82 14.22 -6.85
C GLY A 389 -24.40 13.73 -7.19
N THR A 390 -23.57 14.56 -7.83
CA THR A 390 -22.16 14.23 -8.06
C THR A 390 -21.33 14.46 -6.80
N GLY A 391 -20.65 13.42 -6.34
CA GLY A 391 -19.73 13.45 -5.19
C GLY A 391 -18.27 13.24 -5.59
N ILE A 392 -17.33 13.70 -4.76
CA ILE A 392 -15.90 13.39 -4.92
C ILE A 392 -15.26 12.99 -3.59
N LEU A 393 -14.38 11.99 -3.66
CA LEU A 393 -13.47 11.58 -2.61
C LEU A 393 -12.05 11.54 -3.19
N PHE A 394 -11.10 12.27 -2.62
CA PHE A 394 -9.71 12.25 -3.10
C PHE A 394 -8.70 12.53 -1.98
N MET A 395 -7.42 12.26 -2.23
CA MET A 395 -6.33 12.58 -1.32
C MET A 395 -5.25 13.46 -1.96
N GLN A 396 -4.62 14.32 -1.16
CA GLN A 396 -3.49 15.16 -1.58
C GLN A 396 -2.59 15.50 -0.39
N PRO A 397 -1.37 16.02 -0.58
CA PRO A 397 -0.54 16.50 0.52
C PRO A 397 -1.21 17.69 1.20
N CYS A 398 -1.33 17.66 2.52
CA CYS A 398 -1.81 18.79 3.31
C CYS A 398 -0.70 19.84 3.50
N ASN A 399 0.55 19.38 3.61
CA ASN A 399 1.69 20.25 3.84
C ASN A 399 3.01 19.62 3.35
N GLN A 400 4.09 20.40 3.40
CA GLN A 400 5.44 19.96 3.01
C GLN A 400 6.06 18.91 3.94
N HIS A 401 5.46 18.63 5.10
CA HIS A 401 5.96 17.66 6.08
C HIS A 401 5.42 16.24 5.87
N GLY A 402 4.67 16.02 4.78
CA GLY A 402 4.20 14.69 4.38
C GLY A 402 2.94 14.22 5.11
N GLU A 403 2.16 15.14 5.68
CA GLU A 403 0.78 14.87 6.10
C GLU A 403 -0.14 14.84 4.87
N MET A 404 -1.09 13.91 4.84
CA MET A 404 -2.04 13.75 3.74
C MET A 404 -3.44 14.25 4.14
N ALA A 405 -4.07 15.04 3.28
CA ALA A 405 -5.48 15.39 3.34
C ALA A 405 -6.30 14.38 2.53
N ILE A 406 -7.42 13.95 3.07
CA ILE A 406 -8.50 13.24 2.38
C ILE A 406 -9.69 14.21 2.35
N ILE A 407 -10.17 14.54 1.17
CA ILE A 407 -11.24 15.50 0.96
C ILE A 407 -12.47 14.74 0.46
N ILE A 408 -13.59 14.96 1.12
CA ILE A 408 -14.88 14.37 0.80
C ILE A 408 -15.89 15.50 0.59
N SER A 409 -16.38 15.62 -0.63
CA SER A 409 -17.23 16.73 -1.04
C SER A 409 -18.22 16.31 -2.12
N GLY A 410 -19.01 17.26 -2.60
CA GLY A 410 -19.95 17.07 -3.69
C GLY A 410 -20.41 18.38 -4.30
N VAL A 411 -21.13 18.27 -5.41
CA VAL A 411 -21.90 19.38 -6.01
C VAL A 411 -23.04 19.78 -5.08
N ASP A 412 -23.62 18.81 -4.39
CA ASP A 412 -24.67 18.97 -3.39
C ASP A 412 -24.53 17.92 -2.28
N LEU A 413 -25.43 17.96 -1.30
CA LEU A 413 -25.43 17.03 -0.16
C LEU A 413 -25.65 15.57 -0.59
N ILE A 414 -26.35 15.33 -1.70
CA ILE A 414 -26.59 13.97 -2.23
C ILE A 414 -25.28 13.40 -2.79
N GLY A 415 -24.51 14.22 -3.48
CA GLY A 415 -23.18 13.89 -3.97
C GLY A 415 -22.21 13.63 -2.83
N PHE A 416 -22.15 14.53 -1.84
CA PHE A 416 -21.38 14.31 -0.62
C PHE A 416 -21.73 12.96 0.04
N ASP A 417 -23.02 12.64 0.15
CA ASP A 417 -23.50 11.38 0.71
C ASP A 417 -23.09 10.13 -0.07
N SER A 418 -22.91 10.26 -1.37
CA SER A 418 -22.43 9.17 -2.23
C SER A 418 -20.92 8.97 -2.03
N ALA A 419 -20.17 10.07 -1.92
CA ALA A 419 -18.71 10.03 -1.78
C ALA A 419 -18.24 9.52 -0.40
N TRP A 420 -18.79 10.01 0.72
CA TRP A 420 -18.26 9.63 2.04
C TRP A 420 -18.44 8.15 2.37
N ARG A 421 -19.47 7.51 1.79
CA ARG A 421 -19.71 6.06 1.92
C ARG A 421 -18.61 5.20 1.33
N LEU A 422 -17.78 5.77 0.45
CA LEU A 422 -16.62 5.12 -0.13
C LEU A 422 -15.37 5.27 0.74
N LEU A 423 -15.38 6.05 1.83
CA LEU A 423 -14.22 6.10 2.71
C LEU A 423 -13.93 4.67 3.22
N PRO A 424 -12.72 4.13 2.99
CA PRO A 424 -12.41 2.75 3.33
C PRO A 424 -12.63 2.47 4.82
N LYS A 425 -13.36 1.38 5.11
CA LYS A 425 -13.64 0.92 6.48
C LYS A 425 -13.45 -0.59 6.68
N ARG A 426 -13.27 -1.35 5.60
CA ARG A 426 -13.09 -2.80 5.64
C ARG A 426 -12.11 -3.26 4.57
N THR A 427 -11.54 -4.45 4.78
CA THR A 427 -10.68 -5.14 3.81
C THR A 427 -11.40 -5.31 2.47
N GLY A 428 -10.69 -5.09 1.37
CA GLY A 428 -11.22 -5.30 0.02
C GLY A 428 -12.00 -4.13 -0.59
N MET A 429 -12.14 -3.00 0.11
CA MET A 429 -12.70 -1.78 -0.50
C MET A 429 -11.76 -1.21 -1.56
N MET A 430 -12.25 -1.11 -2.79
CA MET A 430 -11.48 -0.74 -3.99
C MET A 430 -11.55 0.77 -4.26
N VAL A 431 -10.88 1.56 -3.43
CA VAL A 431 -10.96 3.03 -3.48
C VAL A 431 -9.58 3.58 -3.82
N PRO A 432 -9.40 4.17 -5.03
CA PRO A 432 -8.11 4.67 -5.48
C PRO A 432 -7.79 6.04 -4.83
N GLU A 433 -6.93 6.86 -5.43
CA GLU A 433 -6.51 8.15 -4.82
C GLU A 433 -7.50 9.28 -5.08
N TRP A 434 -8.31 9.17 -6.13
CA TRP A 434 -9.46 10.04 -6.38
C TRP A 434 -10.59 9.25 -7.04
N ILE A 435 -11.84 9.57 -6.70
CA ILE A 435 -13.05 8.95 -7.24
C ILE A 435 -14.20 9.95 -7.27
N VAL A 436 -14.88 10.03 -8.41
CA VAL A 436 -16.07 10.83 -8.67
C VAL A 436 -17.26 9.88 -8.78
N THR A 437 -18.32 10.21 -8.05
CA THR A 437 -19.49 9.35 -7.84
C THR A 437 -20.75 10.05 -8.33
N SER A 438 -21.74 9.29 -8.76
CA SER A 438 -23.11 9.77 -8.98
C SER A 438 -24.07 9.21 -7.93
N ASN A 439 -25.26 9.79 -7.83
CA ASN A 439 -26.33 9.28 -6.99
C ASN A 439 -26.82 7.86 -7.41
N GLU A 440 -26.51 7.42 -8.64
CA GLU A 440 -26.85 6.09 -9.13
C GLU A 440 -26.06 4.97 -8.43
N MET A 441 -24.96 5.29 -7.74
CA MET A 441 -24.21 4.29 -6.96
C MET A 441 -25.08 3.52 -5.95
N LYS A 442 -26.19 4.11 -5.50
CA LYS A 442 -27.16 3.46 -4.60
C LYS A 442 -27.88 2.27 -5.25
N SER A 443 -28.09 2.29 -6.57
CA SER A 443 -28.80 1.24 -7.31
C SER A 443 -27.86 0.30 -8.05
N ILE A 444 -26.80 0.83 -8.67
CA ILE A 444 -25.92 0.08 -9.57
C ILE A 444 -24.48 -0.10 -9.03
N GLY A 445 -24.21 0.33 -7.80
CA GLY A 445 -22.92 0.15 -7.14
C GLY A 445 -21.77 0.79 -7.93
N LEU A 446 -20.79 -0.02 -8.33
CA LEU A 446 -19.62 0.44 -9.08
C LEU A 446 -19.96 1.09 -10.43
N GLY A 447 -21.13 0.77 -11.01
CA GLY A 447 -21.58 1.41 -12.26
C GLY A 447 -21.90 2.90 -12.13
N GLY A 448 -22.14 3.39 -10.92
CA GLY A 448 -22.37 4.83 -10.66
C GLY A 448 -21.10 5.64 -10.46
N VAL A 449 -19.91 5.06 -10.71
CA VAL A 449 -18.64 5.80 -10.66
C VAL A 449 -18.44 6.53 -11.99
N LEU A 450 -18.40 7.86 -11.93
CA LEU A 450 -18.26 8.72 -13.11
C LEU A 450 -16.80 8.90 -13.55
N GLY A 451 -15.87 8.77 -12.61
CA GLY A 451 -14.43 8.88 -12.84
C GLY A 451 -13.67 8.31 -11.66
N ALA A 452 -12.50 7.70 -11.88
CA ALA A 452 -11.64 7.21 -10.80
C ALA A 452 -10.18 7.09 -11.25
N GLY A 453 -9.24 7.27 -10.33
CA GLY A 453 -7.84 7.10 -10.68
C GLY A 453 -6.81 7.48 -9.62
N TYR A 454 -5.62 7.77 -10.13
CA TYR A 454 -4.42 8.04 -9.34
C TYR A 454 -3.75 9.33 -9.78
N PHE A 455 -2.74 9.76 -9.04
CA PHE A 455 -1.90 10.90 -9.40
C PHE A 455 -0.55 10.44 -9.96
N ASP A 456 -0.05 11.04 -11.03
CA ASP A 456 1.31 10.77 -11.50
C ASP A 456 2.38 11.39 -10.57
N ASN A 457 3.67 11.21 -10.88
CA ASN A 457 4.74 11.76 -10.04
C ASN A 457 4.74 13.31 -9.94
N GLU A 458 4.02 14.01 -10.81
CA GLU A 458 3.84 15.47 -10.81
C GLU A 458 2.49 15.89 -10.23
N TRP A 459 1.80 15.00 -9.52
CA TRP A 459 0.47 15.23 -8.94
C TRP A 459 -0.65 15.47 -9.96
N LYS A 460 -0.48 15.08 -11.23
CA LYS A 460 -1.54 15.18 -12.24
C LYS A 460 -2.48 13.97 -12.13
N PRO A 461 -3.81 14.18 -12.11
CA PRO A 461 -4.75 13.07 -12.05
C PRO A 461 -4.78 12.34 -13.40
N PHE A 462 -4.82 11.02 -13.35
CA PHE A 462 -5.04 10.16 -14.51
C PHE A 462 -5.81 8.90 -14.10
N GLY A 463 -6.56 8.31 -15.02
CA GLY A 463 -7.38 7.13 -14.73
C GLY A 463 -8.55 6.99 -15.70
N PHE A 464 -9.63 6.43 -15.19
CA PHE A 464 -10.92 6.40 -15.87
C PHE A 464 -11.54 7.79 -15.73
N ILE A 465 -11.58 8.53 -16.84
CA ILE A 465 -12.11 9.91 -16.89
C ILE A 465 -13.36 9.91 -17.73
#